data_AF-A0A972MPV9-F1
#
_entry.id   AF-A0A972MPV9-F1
#
_cell.length_a   1.000
_cell.length_b   1.000
_cell.length_c   1.000
_cell.angle_alpha   90.00
_cell.angle_beta   90.00
_cell.angle_gamma   90.00
#
_symmetry.space_group_name_H-M   'P 1'
#
loop_
_entity.id
_entity.type
_entity.pdbx_description
1 polymer ?
#
loop_
_entity_poly.entity_id
_entity_poly.type
_entity_poly.pdbx_seq_one_letter_code
_entity_poly.pdbx_strand_id
1 'polypeptide(L)' 'MIAKSYKECMEKLLKELESEFMAVIADPKLDKKRKNLLTKPLVTQKQILLNTLEALEMVERRADEEQTS' A
#
# COMPACT_ATOMS: atom_id res chain seq x y z
N MET A 1 -10.26 17.74 -4.38
CA MET A 1 -10.94 16.45 -4.14
C MET A 1 -10.23 15.73 -3.04
N ILE A 2 -10.99 15.22 -2.06
CA ILE A 2 -10.48 14.54 -0.88
C ILE A 2 -9.59 13.36 -1.30
N ALA A 3 -9.96 12.57 -2.32
CA ALA A 3 -9.17 11.40 -2.67
C ALA A 3 -7.77 11.72 -3.24
N LYS A 4 -7.56 12.90 -3.85
CA LYS A 4 -6.21 13.27 -4.33
C LYS A 4 -5.20 13.33 -3.18
N SER A 5 -5.55 13.95 -2.05
CA SER A 5 -4.65 14.03 -0.90
C SER A 5 -4.47 12.67 -0.21
N TYR A 6 -5.50 11.82 -0.18
CA TYR A 6 -5.39 10.48 0.36
C TYR A 6 -4.55 9.55 -0.54
N LYS A 7 -4.65 9.70 -1.86
CA LYS A 7 -3.83 8.96 -2.83
C LYS A 7 -2.36 9.30 -2.68
N GLU A 8 -2.01 10.58 -2.65
CA GLU A 8 -0.62 11.02 -2.41
C GLU A 8 -0.06 10.53 -1.07
N CYS A 9 -0.91 10.48 -0.02
CA CYS A 9 -0.53 9.92 1.27
C CYS A 9 -0.26 8.41 1.18
N MET A 10 -1.16 7.64 0.56
CA MET A 10 -1.00 6.19 0.41
C MET A 10 0.19 5.81 -0.47
N GLU A 11 0.46 6.57 -1.53
CA GLU A 11 1.65 6.38 -2.38
C GLU A 11 2.95 6.57 -1.58
N LYS A 12 3.00 7.56 -0.67
CA LYS A 12 4.15 7.75 0.23
C LYS A 12 4.32 6.56 1.18
N LEU A 13 3.22 6.12 1.82
CA LEU A 13 3.25 4.96 2.73
C LEU A 13 3.68 3.67 2.01
N LEU A 14 3.20 3.45 0.79
CA LEU A 14 3.61 2.31 -0.04
C LEU A 14 5.11 2.37 -0.34
N LYS A 15 5.65 3.55 -0.69
CA LYS A 15 7.07 3.73 -0.99
C LYS A 15 7.96 3.51 0.23
N GLU A 16 7.55 3.99 1.39
CA GLU A 16 8.24 3.74 2.66
C GLU A 16 8.30 2.24 2.96
N LEU A 17 7.16 1.56 2.79
CA LEU A 17 7.05 0.14 3.03
C LEU A 17 7.86 -0.71 2.04
N GLU A 18 7.94 -0.30 0.77
CA GLU A 18 8.83 -0.92 -0.22
C GLU A 18 10.31 -0.72 0.14
N SER A 19 10.67 0.46 0.65
CA SER A 19 12.03 0.74 1.10
C SER A 19 12.41 -0.15 2.29
N GLU A 20 11.51 -0.33 3.26
CA GLU A 20 11.72 -1.24 4.40
C GLU A 20 11.84 -2.70 3.94
N PHE A 21 10.98 -3.14 3.03
CA PHE A 21 11.03 -4.48 2.46
C PHE A 21 12.38 -4.73 1.78
N MET A 22 12.84 -3.78 0.97
CA MET A 22 14.13 -3.88 0.28
C MET A 22 15.30 -3.92 1.27
N ALA A 23 15.25 -3.18 2.37
CA ALA A 23 16.27 -3.24 3.41
C ALA A 23 16.37 -4.65 4.04
N VAL A 24 15.23 -5.30 4.32
CA VAL A 24 15.20 -6.67 4.84
C VAL A 24 15.75 -7.68 3.83
N ILE A 25 15.37 -7.56 2.55
CA ILE A 25 15.81 -8.48 1.50
C ILE A 25 17.30 -8.30 1.18
N ALA A 26 17.80 -7.06 1.22
CA ALA A 26 19.19 -6.74 0.95
C ALA A 26 20.14 -7.13 2.08
N ASP A 27 19.65 -7.33 3.32
CA ASP A 27 20.52 -7.68 4.45
C ASP A 27 21.17 -9.07 4.26
N PRO A 28 22.50 -9.15 4.11
CA PRO A 28 23.20 -10.42 3.94
C PRO A 28 23.28 -11.24 5.23
N LYS A 29 23.03 -10.64 6.40
CA LYS A 29 23.06 -11.32 7.71
C LYS A 29 21.78 -12.10 8.01
N LEU A 30 20.72 -11.87 7.23
CA LEU A 30 19.45 -12.56 7.40
C LEU A 30 19.37 -13.77 6.47
N ASP A 31 19.12 -14.94 7.05
CA ASP A 31 18.76 -16.12 6.28
C ASP A 31 17.36 -15.99 5.65
N LYS A 32 17.03 -16.88 4.72
CA LYS A 32 15.73 -16.89 4.03
C LYS A 32 14.54 -16.97 5.00
N LYS A 33 14.67 -17.73 6.10
CA LYS A 33 13.57 -17.93 7.06
C LYS A 33 13.29 -16.64 7.83
N ARG A 34 14.34 -15.93 8.26
CA ARG A 34 14.26 -14.64 8.95
C ARG A 34 13.75 -13.55 8.02
N LYS A 35 14.24 -13.49 6.78
CA LYS A 35 13.71 -12.56 5.75
C LYS A 35 12.21 -12.77 5.55
N ASN A 36 11.76 -14.01 5.40
CA ASN A 36 10.34 -14.32 5.26
C ASN A 36 9.52 -13.91 6.48
N LEU A 37 10.05 -14.13 7.70
CA LEU A 37 9.36 -13.75 8.93
C LEU A 37 9.17 -12.23 9.04
N LEU A 38 10.21 -11.47 8.71
CA LEU A 38 10.22 -10.00 8.79
C LEU A 38 9.41 -9.34 7.67
N THR A 39 9.40 -9.93 6.47
CA THR A 39 8.65 -9.37 5.33
C THR A 39 7.16 -9.68 5.34
N LYS A 40 6.72 -10.75 6.02
CA LYS A 40 5.29 -11.10 6.16
C LYS A 40 4.40 -9.92 6.62
N PRO A 41 4.70 -9.23 7.74
CA PRO A 41 3.88 -8.09 8.15
C PRO A 41 3.89 -6.94 7.13
N LEU A 42 5.01 -6.70 6.45
CA LEU A 42 5.11 -5.67 5.41
C LEU A 42 4.19 -5.98 4.23
N VAL A 43 4.16 -7.23 3.78
CA VAL A 43 3.25 -7.67 2.71
C VAL A 43 1.78 -7.46 3.12
N THR A 44 1.42 -7.81 4.35
CA THR A 44 0.06 -7.57 4.86
C THR A 44 -0.31 -6.09 4.87
N GLN A 45 0.60 -5.23 5.35
CA GLN A 45 0.40 -3.78 5.35
C GLN A 45 0.26 -3.22 3.92
N LYS A 46 1.09 -3.69 2.97
CA LYS A 46 0.94 -3.33 1.55
C LYS A 46 -0.47 -3.65 1.03
N GLN A 47 -0.97 -4.85 1.32
CA GLN A 47 -2.29 -5.27 0.87
C GLN A 47 -3.41 -4.39 1.47
N ILE A 48 -3.31 -4.01 2.74
CA ILE A 48 -4.27 -3.11 3.39
C ILE A 48 -4.31 -1.76 2.66
N LEU A 49 -3.15 -1.18 2.36
CA LEU A 49 -3.06 0.09 1.65
C LEU A 49 -3.66 0.01 0.24
N LEU A 50 -3.35 -1.07 -0.50
CA LEU A 50 -3.90 -1.29 -1.84
C LEU A 50 -5.42 -1.45 -1.83
N ASN A 51 -5.95 -2.25 -0.92
CA ASN A 51 -7.40 -2.43 -0.78
C ASN A 51 -8.10 -1.12 -0.41
N THR A 52 -7.46 -0.29 0.42
CA THR A 52 -8.00 1.02 0.81
C THR A 52 -8.03 1.98 -0.37
N LEU A 53 -6.96 2.02 -1.17
CA LEU A 53 -6.91 2.82 -2.40
C LEU A 53 -8.01 2.39 -3.37
N GLU A 54 -8.15 1.09 -3.61
CA GLU A 54 -9.19 0.55 -4.49
C GLU A 54 -10.60 0.92 -3.99
N ALA A 55 -10.85 0.81 -2.68
CA ALA A 55 -12.13 1.20 -2.08
C ALA A 55 -12.43 2.69 -2.26
N LEU A 56 -11.43 3.58 -2.11
CA LEU A 56 -11.62 5.02 -2.35
C LEU A 56 -11.90 5.31 -3.82
N GLU A 57 -11.19 4.67 -4.74
CA GLU A 57 -11.42 4.82 -6.19
C GLU A 57 -12.82 4.30 -6.59
N MET A 58 -13.32 3.25 -5.94
CA MET A 58 -14.71 2.79 -6.12
C MET A 58 -15.74 3.82 -5.66
N VAL A 59 -15.48 4.50 -4.54
CA VAL A 59 -16.39 5.54 -4.02
C VAL A 59 -16.42 6.75 -4.95
N GLU A 60 -15.27 7.19 -5.46
CA GLU A 60 -15.23 8.30 -6.44
C GLU A 60 -15.99 7.95 -7.72
N ARG A 61 -15.79 6.75 -8.29
CA ARG A 61 -16.53 6.32 -9.50
C ARG A 61 -18.05 6.36 -9.31
N ARG A 62 -18.55 5.91 -8.14
CA ARG A 62 -19.99 5.97 -7.83
C ARG A 62 -20.51 7.40 -7.75
N ALA A 63 -19.73 8.30 -7.13
CA ALA A 63 -20.12 9.71 -7.01
C ALA A 63 -20.20 10.40 -8.39
N ASP A 64 -19.36 9.99 -9.35
CA ASP A 64 -19.42 10.48 -10.73
C ASP A 64 -20.61 9.88 -11.50
N GLU A 65 -20.89 8.58 -11.31
CA GLU A 65 -22.03 7.89 -11.92
C GLU A 65 -23.39 8.44 -11.43
N GLU A 66 -23.53 8.75 -10.14
CA GLU A 66 -24.72 9.37 -9.54
C GLU A 66 -24.95 10.82 -9.99
N GLN A 67 -23.90 11.55 -10.40
CA GLN A 67 -24.02 12.91 -10.95
C GLN A 67 -24.45 12.95 -12.42
N THR A 68 -24.41 11.81 -13.12
CA THR A 68 -24.69 11.71 -14.56
C THR A 68 -26.03 11.02 -14.86
N SER A 69 -26.80 10.66 -13.83
CA SER A 69 -28.13 10.03 -13.90
C SER A 69 -29.22 10.96 -13.36
#